data_AF-A0A7L9ALA5-F1
#
_entry.id   AF-A0A7L9ALA5-F1
#
_cell.length_a   1.000
_cell.length_b   1.000
_cell.length_c   1.000
_cell.angle_alpha   90.00
_cell.angle_beta   90.00
_cell.angle_gamma   90.00
#
_symmetry.space_group_name_H-M   'P 1'
#
loop_
_entity.id
_entity.type
_entity.pdbx_description
1 polymer ?
#
loop_
_entity_poly.entity_id
_entity_poly.type
_entity_poly.pdbx_seq_one_letter_code
_entity_poly.pdbx_strand_id
1 'polypeptide(L)'
;IDNNVFRLHYKATVIILIAFSLLVTSRQYIGDPIDCIVDEIPYAVMDTYCWIYSTFTIPNRLVGRVGKDMPAPGIGTHVEGEDEVKYHKYYQWVCFVLFFQAILFYVPRYLWKTWEGGRVKMLVLDLNCPVVGEDCKADRKKLLVDYFHTNLHTQNFYAFRFFICEVLNFINVVGQIYFMDFFLDGEFSTYGRDVVRFTEMEPEERE
;
A
#
# COMPACT_ATOMS: atom_id res chain seq x y z
N ILE A 1 -9.83 -6.05 -22.04
CA ILE A 1 -10.75 -6.83 -21.15
C ILE A 1 -9.99 -7.05 -19.85
N ASP A 2 -10.48 -6.52 -18.72
CA ASP A 2 -9.76 -6.57 -17.43
C ASP A 2 -10.38 -7.66 -16.55
N ASN A 3 -9.58 -8.64 -16.10
CA ASN A 3 -9.99 -9.63 -15.10
C ASN A 3 -10.28 -8.94 -13.74
N ASN A 4 -11.06 -9.59 -12.87
CA ASN A 4 -11.36 -9.09 -11.53
C ASN A 4 -10.10 -8.89 -10.70
N VAL A 5 -9.09 -9.74 -10.87
CA VAL A 5 -7.78 -9.61 -10.21
C VAL A 5 -7.11 -8.28 -10.58
N PHE A 6 -7.03 -7.95 -11.87
CA PHE A 6 -6.51 -6.64 -12.30
C PHE A 6 -7.33 -5.51 -11.67
N ARG A 7 -8.66 -5.57 -11.77
CA ARG A 7 -9.55 -4.53 -11.19
C ARG A 7 -9.34 -4.34 -9.69
N LEU A 8 -9.05 -5.41 -8.95
CA LEU A 8 -8.72 -5.29 -7.53
C LEU A 8 -7.42 -4.49 -7.35
N HIS A 9 -6.36 -4.85 -8.06
CA HIS A 9 -5.04 -4.21 -7.92
C HIS A 9 -5.05 -2.75 -8.36
N TYR A 10 -5.32 -2.47 -9.64
CA TYR A 10 -5.13 -1.12 -10.19
C TYR A 10 -6.22 -0.13 -9.76
N LYS A 11 -7.37 -0.63 -9.29
CA LYS A 11 -8.58 0.16 -9.05
C LYS A 11 -8.82 0.26 -7.57
N ALA A 12 -9.06 -0.86 -6.87
CA ALA A 12 -9.29 -0.82 -5.44
C ALA A 12 -8.01 -0.47 -4.67
N THR A 13 -6.94 -1.26 -4.81
CA THR A 13 -5.71 -1.08 -4.03
C THR A 13 -5.04 0.26 -4.30
N VAL A 14 -4.90 0.66 -5.57
CA VAL A 14 -4.32 1.97 -5.92
C VAL A 14 -5.13 3.13 -5.36
N ILE A 15 -6.47 3.12 -5.46
CA ILE A 15 -7.30 4.20 -4.90
C ILE A 15 -7.15 4.28 -3.38
N ILE A 16 -7.15 3.13 -2.70
CA ILE A 16 -6.97 3.06 -1.25
C ILE A 16 -5.61 3.62 -0.84
N LEU A 17 -4.53 3.19 -1.50
CA LEU A 17 -3.16 3.66 -1.21
C LEU A 17 -3.00 5.17 -1.45
N ILE A 18 -3.57 5.69 -2.54
CA ILE A 18 -3.55 7.14 -2.82
C ILE A 18 -4.36 7.91 -1.77
N ALA A 19 -5.55 7.42 -1.40
CA ALA A 19 -6.37 8.06 -0.38
C ALA A 19 -5.64 8.14 0.97
N PHE A 20 -5.00 7.04 1.41
CA PHE A 20 -4.21 7.05 2.63
C PHE A 20 -2.95 7.91 2.52
N SER A 21 -2.26 7.91 1.38
CA SER A 21 -1.11 8.80 1.14
C SER A 21 -1.51 10.27 1.27
N LEU A 22 -2.66 10.67 0.71
CA LEU A 22 -3.19 12.03 0.84
C LEU A 22 -3.59 12.35 2.29
N LEU A 23 -4.24 11.42 2.99
CA LEU A 23 -4.63 11.58 4.38
C LEU A 23 -3.40 11.80 5.27
N VAL A 24 -2.38 10.94 5.16
CA VAL A 24 -1.13 11.05 5.93
C VAL A 24 -0.40 12.35 5.61
N THR A 25 -0.31 12.71 4.32
CA THR A 25 0.28 13.99 3.90
C THR A 25 -0.46 15.17 4.53
N SER A 26 -1.80 15.15 4.55
CA SER A 26 -2.57 16.24 5.14
C SER A 26 -2.28 16.42 6.64
N ARG A 27 -2.14 15.31 7.39
CA ARG A 27 -1.74 15.34 8.80
C ARG A 27 -0.32 15.84 9.00
N GLN A 28 0.62 15.47 8.13
CA GLN A 28 2.03 15.88 8.24
C GLN A 28 2.29 17.35 7.90
N TYR A 29 1.54 17.93 6.96
CA TYR A 29 1.79 19.29 6.47
C TYR A 29 0.84 20.35 7.04
N ILE A 30 -0.38 19.97 7.42
CA ILE A 30 -1.43 20.91 7.87
C ILE A 30 -1.78 20.71 9.35
N GLY A 31 -1.53 19.52 9.90
CA GLY A 31 -1.75 19.22 11.32
C GLY A 31 -0.46 19.16 12.13
N ASP A 32 -0.60 18.94 13.42
CA ASP A 32 0.52 18.69 14.33
C ASP A 32 0.90 17.19 14.28
N PRO A 33 2.10 16.85 13.78
CA PRO A 33 2.49 15.46 13.56
C PRO A 33 2.92 14.74 14.84
N ILE A 34 3.35 15.50 15.86
CA ILE A 34 3.79 15.00 17.17
C ILE A 34 3.65 16.10 18.21
N ASP A 35 3.23 15.73 19.43
CA ASP A 35 3.19 16.60 20.60
C ASP A 35 4.29 16.17 21.58
N CYS A 36 5.19 17.09 21.96
CA CYS A 36 6.25 16.86 22.94
C CYS A 36 5.95 17.60 24.25
N ILE A 37 6.14 16.90 25.38
CA ILE A 37 5.94 17.46 26.74
C ILE A 37 7.26 18.03 27.24
N VAL A 38 7.32 19.34 27.48
CA VAL A 38 8.49 20.05 28.02
C VAL A 38 8.08 21.20 28.93
N ASP A 39 8.84 21.44 30.00
CA ASP A 39 8.50 22.45 31.02
C ASP A 39 9.11 23.84 30.77
N GLU A 40 10.26 23.93 30.06
CA GLU A 40 11.04 25.18 29.96
C GLU A 40 11.18 25.78 28.54
N ILE A 41 10.73 25.06 27.50
CA ILE A 41 10.97 25.42 26.09
C ILE A 41 9.61 25.62 25.37
N PRO A 42 9.48 26.59 24.44
CA PRO A 42 8.26 26.74 23.64
C PRO A 42 7.91 25.45 22.88
N TYR A 43 6.71 24.93 23.10
CA TYR A 43 6.21 23.68 22.52
C TYR A 43 6.47 23.57 21.01
N ALA A 44 6.10 24.57 20.22
CA ALA A 44 6.28 24.53 18.76
C ALA A 44 7.73 24.30 18.28
N VAL A 45 8.73 24.82 19.01
CA VAL A 45 10.14 24.60 18.69
C VAL A 45 10.55 23.18 19.06
N MET A 46 10.08 22.70 20.22
CA MET A 46 10.34 21.34 20.67
C MET A 46 9.67 20.29 19.79
N ASP A 47 8.41 20.49 19.40
CA ASP A 47 7.68 19.58 18.51
C ASP A 47 8.39 19.47 17.15
N THR A 48 8.87 20.59 16.61
CA THR A 48 9.66 20.60 15.38
C THR A 48 10.99 19.86 15.58
N TYR A 49 11.65 20.05 16.72
CA TYR A 49 12.88 19.36 17.05
C TYR A 49 12.66 17.84 17.18
N CYS A 50 11.68 17.41 17.98
CA CYS A 50 11.26 16.02 18.13
C CYS A 50 10.85 15.37 16.81
N TRP A 51 10.19 16.13 15.94
CA TRP A 51 9.80 15.65 14.63
C TRP A 51 11.00 15.42 13.73
N ILE A 52 11.98 16.33 13.70
CA ILE A 52 13.17 16.24 12.83
C ILE A 52 14.20 15.25 13.41
N TYR A 53 14.54 15.40 14.68
CA TYR A 53 15.39 14.49 15.44
C TYR A 53 14.51 13.35 15.95
N SER A 54 14.33 12.36 15.07
CA SER A 54 13.46 11.20 15.27
C SER A 54 13.38 10.71 16.70
N THR A 55 12.16 10.42 17.15
CA THR A 55 11.94 9.81 18.46
C THR A 55 12.56 8.43 18.53
N PHE A 56 12.99 8.08 19.74
CA PHE A 56 13.49 6.76 20.04
C PHE A 56 12.71 6.15 21.20
N THR A 57 12.59 4.83 21.15
CA THR A 57 12.00 4.04 22.21
C THR A 57 13.08 3.18 22.85
N ILE A 58 13.07 3.11 24.17
CA ILE A 58 13.92 2.26 24.99
C ILE A 58 13.09 1.03 25.40
N PRO A 59 13.17 -0.10 24.67
CA PRO A 59 12.37 -1.29 24.96
C PRO A 59 12.65 -1.88 26.36
N ASN A 60 13.83 -1.63 26.93
CA ASN A 60 14.20 -2.10 28.27
C ASN A 60 13.50 -1.32 29.40
N ARG A 61 12.80 -0.21 29.10
CA ARG A 61 12.06 0.62 30.07
C ARG A 61 10.57 0.71 29.77
N LEU A 62 9.94 -0.44 29.51
CA LEU A 62 8.49 -0.53 29.36
C LEU A 62 7.73 -0.51 30.71
N VAL A 63 8.43 -0.74 31.83
CA VAL A 63 7.84 -0.89 33.17
C VAL A 63 8.24 0.26 34.09
N GLY A 64 7.27 1.05 34.57
CA GLY A 64 7.47 2.18 35.48
C GLY A 64 6.21 3.06 35.62
N ARG A 65 6.19 4.02 36.55
CA ARG A 65 5.00 4.86 36.76
C ARG A 65 4.97 6.03 35.77
N VAL A 66 4.00 5.96 34.85
CA VAL A 66 3.69 7.02 33.88
C VAL A 66 3.39 8.33 34.63
N GLY A 67 4.03 9.42 34.22
CA GLY A 67 3.88 10.76 34.82
C GLY A 67 4.80 11.06 36.00
N LYS A 68 5.60 10.09 36.49
CA LYS A 68 6.63 10.33 37.51
C LYS A 68 8.02 9.91 37.05
N ASP A 69 8.17 8.69 36.54
CA ASP A 69 9.46 8.12 36.14
C ASP A 69 9.67 8.17 34.62
N MET A 70 8.57 8.26 33.85
CA MET A 70 8.57 8.37 32.40
C MET A 70 7.26 8.98 31.86
N PRO A 71 7.30 9.73 30.74
CA PRO A 71 6.10 10.30 30.11
C PRO A 71 5.19 9.24 29.45
N ALA A 72 5.74 8.13 28.94
CA ALA A 72 5.01 6.97 28.43
C ALA A 72 5.92 5.72 28.44
N PRO A 73 5.37 4.48 28.41
CA PRO A 73 6.17 3.25 28.36
C PRO A 73 7.19 3.28 27.21
N GLY A 74 8.46 3.04 27.52
CA GLY A 74 9.55 3.04 26.54
C GLY A 74 10.04 4.42 26.10
N ILE A 75 9.56 5.53 26.67
CA ILE A 75 10.06 6.89 26.40
C ILE A 75 10.77 7.41 27.65
N GLY A 76 12.07 7.68 27.57
CA GLY A 76 12.86 8.17 28.71
C GLY A 76 14.27 8.61 28.33
N THR A 77 15.00 9.19 29.29
CA THR A 77 16.41 9.56 29.12
C THR A 77 17.27 8.32 28.92
N HIS A 78 17.89 8.22 27.74
CA HIS A 78 18.82 7.16 27.36
C HIS A 78 20.10 7.24 28.19
N VAL A 79 20.49 6.12 28.80
CA VAL A 79 21.81 5.95 29.42
C VAL A 79 22.70 5.14 28.47
N GLU A 80 23.76 5.78 27.97
CA GLU A 80 24.73 5.13 27.08
C GLU A 80 25.34 3.89 27.75
N GLY A 81 25.12 2.71 27.16
CA GLY A 81 25.70 1.43 27.61
C GLY A 81 24.73 0.45 28.28
N GLU A 82 23.56 0.89 28.74
CA GLU A 82 22.55 0.03 29.39
C GLU A 82 21.25 -0.12 28.57
N ASP A 83 20.87 0.92 27.83
CA ASP A 83 19.61 0.98 27.12
C ASP A 83 19.81 0.75 25.61
N GLU A 84 19.12 -0.24 25.03
CA GLU A 84 18.98 -0.31 23.57
C GLU A 84 18.02 0.79 23.11
N VAL A 85 18.30 1.40 21.96
CA VAL A 85 17.55 2.55 21.45
C VAL A 85 17.02 2.21 20.06
N LYS A 86 15.69 2.08 19.92
CA LYS A 86 15.04 1.85 18.62
C LYS A 86 14.53 3.18 18.07
N TYR A 87 15.09 3.61 16.93
CA TYR A 87 14.71 4.87 16.28
C TYR A 87 13.53 4.66 15.32
N HIS A 88 12.49 5.46 15.47
CA HIS A 88 11.28 5.36 14.64
C HIS A 88 11.24 6.42 13.54
N LYS A 89 12.16 6.35 12.58
CA LYS A 89 12.25 7.34 11.49
C LYS A 89 11.24 7.12 10.35
N TYR A 90 10.57 5.96 10.33
CA TYR A 90 9.75 5.55 9.18
C TYR A 90 8.51 6.44 8.98
N TYR A 91 7.92 7.00 10.05
CA TYR A 91 6.69 7.81 9.97
C TYR A 91 6.79 9.00 8.99
N GLN A 92 7.97 9.63 8.92
CA GLN A 92 8.23 10.73 7.99
C GLN A 92 8.12 10.31 6.53
N TRP A 93 8.45 9.05 6.21
CA TRP A 93 8.52 8.51 4.85
C TRP A 93 7.27 7.75 4.41
N VAL A 94 6.32 7.50 5.32
CA VAL A 94 5.10 6.71 5.05
C VAL A 94 4.33 7.25 3.83
N CYS A 95 4.18 8.57 3.70
CA CYS A 95 3.44 9.18 2.59
C CYS A 95 4.07 8.87 1.22
N PHE A 96 5.41 8.95 1.12
CA PHE A 96 6.16 8.64 -0.09
C PHE A 96 6.14 7.15 -0.41
N VAL A 97 6.26 6.31 0.62
CA VAL A 97 6.16 4.85 0.50
C VAL A 97 4.80 4.48 -0.06
N LEU A 98 3.69 4.91 0.55
CA LEU A 98 2.34 4.61 0.07
C LEU A 98 2.11 5.06 -1.38
N PHE A 99 2.63 6.23 -1.75
CA PHE A 99 2.54 6.72 -3.13
C PHE A 99 3.35 5.83 -4.10
N PHE A 100 4.56 5.45 -3.73
CA PHE A 100 5.39 4.54 -4.53
C PHE A 100 4.76 3.15 -4.66
N GLN A 101 4.14 2.63 -3.60
CA GLN A 101 3.39 1.38 -3.64
C GLN A 101 2.22 1.46 -4.62
N ALA A 102 1.47 2.58 -4.61
CA ALA A 102 0.38 2.79 -5.55
C ALA A 102 0.85 2.75 -7.01
N ILE A 103 2.02 3.33 -7.32
CA ILE A 103 2.63 3.25 -8.65
C ILE A 103 2.95 1.79 -9.01
N LEU A 104 3.60 1.04 -8.12
CA LEU A 104 3.96 -0.35 -8.37
C LEU A 104 2.74 -1.25 -8.63
N PHE A 105 1.65 -1.05 -7.89
CA PHE A 105 0.38 -1.76 -8.15
C PHE A 105 -0.28 -1.39 -9.49
N TYR A 106 0.05 -0.25 -10.08
CA TYR A 106 -0.43 0.16 -11.40
C TYR A 106 0.40 -0.40 -12.56
N VAL A 107 1.67 -0.76 -12.32
CA VAL A 107 2.62 -1.24 -13.36
C VAL A 107 2.09 -2.44 -14.16
N PRO A 108 1.58 -3.53 -13.54
CA PRO A 108 1.12 -4.70 -14.30
C PRO A 108 0.01 -4.37 -15.30
N ARG A 109 -0.89 -3.45 -14.95
CA ARG A 109 -1.93 -2.98 -15.86
C ARG A 109 -1.38 -2.10 -16.97
N TYR A 110 -0.47 -1.18 -16.63
CA TYR A 110 0.14 -0.32 -17.63
C TYR A 110 0.87 -1.14 -18.71
N LEU A 111 1.62 -2.17 -18.28
CA LEU A 111 2.27 -3.12 -19.19
C LEU A 111 1.26 -3.89 -20.03
N TRP A 112 0.23 -4.46 -19.40
CA TRP A 112 -0.82 -5.19 -20.13
C TRP A 112 -1.49 -4.32 -21.19
N LYS A 113 -1.88 -3.09 -20.84
CA LYS A 113 -2.54 -2.16 -21.75
C LYS A 113 -1.65 -1.76 -22.92
N THR A 114 -0.35 -1.59 -22.67
CA THR A 114 0.65 -1.28 -23.70
C THR A 114 0.85 -2.47 -24.64
N TRP A 115 0.90 -3.70 -24.10
CA TRP A 115 1.06 -4.92 -24.90
C TRP A 115 -0.19 -5.35 -25.67
N GLU A 116 -1.39 -5.13 -25.10
CA GLU A 116 -2.68 -5.37 -25.76
C GLU A 116 -2.88 -4.41 -26.95
N GLY A 117 -2.34 -3.19 -26.85
CA GLY A 117 -2.38 -2.20 -27.93
C GLY A 117 -3.80 -1.76 -28.30
N GLY A 118 -4.78 -1.94 -27.41
CA GLY A 118 -6.17 -1.55 -27.63
C GLY A 118 -6.94 -2.37 -28.67
N ARG A 119 -6.39 -3.49 -29.16
CA ARG A 119 -7.04 -4.33 -30.19
C ARG A 119 -8.46 -4.75 -29.81
N VAL A 120 -8.63 -5.24 -28.59
CA VAL A 120 -9.95 -5.65 -28.06
C VAL A 120 -10.88 -4.47 -27.88
N LYS A 121 -10.36 -3.32 -27.43
CA LYS A 121 -11.16 -2.09 -27.28
C LYS A 121 -11.69 -1.63 -28.65
N MET A 122 -10.86 -1.67 -29.69
CA MET A 122 -11.25 -1.30 -31.05
C MET A 122 -12.32 -2.22 -31.62
N LEU A 123 -12.18 -3.54 -31.42
CA LEU A 123 -13.15 -4.54 -31.85
C LEU A 123 -14.53 -4.39 -31.17
N VAL A 124 -14.57 -3.93 -29.91
CA VAL A 124 -15.80 -3.81 -29.13
C VAL A 124 -16.43 -2.40 -29.22
N LEU A 125 -15.65 -1.38 -29.59
CA LEU A 125 -16.11 0.00 -29.70
C LEU A 125 -17.32 0.12 -30.63
N ASP A 126 -17.26 -0.59 -31.76
CA ASP A 126 -18.25 -0.58 -32.82
C ASP A 126 -19.55 -1.32 -32.48
N LEU A 127 -19.57 -2.13 -31.41
CA LEU A 127 -20.78 -2.80 -30.91
C LEU A 127 -21.53 -1.99 -29.85
N ASN A 128 -20.83 -1.11 -29.12
CA ASN A 128 -21.41 -0.33 -28.01
C ASN A 128 -22.07 0.99 -28.45
N CYS A 129 -22.05 1.34 -29.73
CA CYS A 129 -22.73 2.54 -30.24
C CYS A 129 -24.25 2.37 -30.19
N PRO A 130 -24.99 3.19 -29.41
CA PRO A 130 -26.44 3.06 -29.26
C PRO A 130 -27.22 3.47 -30.53
N VAL A 131 -26.56 4.19 -31.45
CA VAL A 131 -27.13 4.68 -32.72
C VAL A 131 -27.15 3.60 -33.81
N VAL A 132 -26.42 2.50 -33.65
CA VAL A 132 -26.33 1.43 -34.65
C VAL A 132 -27.55 0.52 -34.56
N GLY A 133 -28.22 0.29 -35.69
CA GLY A 133 -29.38 -0.60 -35.80
C GLY A 133 -29.08 -2.05 -35.41
N GLU A 134 -30.09 -2.76 -34.92
CA GLU A 134 -30.01 -4.16 -34.43
C GLU A 134 -29.39 -5.11 -35.47
N ASP A 135 -29.77 -4.99 -36.75
CA ASP A 135 -29.27 -5.85 -37.84
C ASP A 135 -27.75 -5.67 -38.05
N CYS A 136 -27.27 -4.42 -38.03
CA CYS A 136 -25.84 -4.11 -38.10
C CYS A 136 -25.05 -4.67 -36.90
N LYS A 137 -25.67 -4.72 -35.70
CA LYS A 137 -25.02 -5.31 -34.53
C LYS A 137 -24.91 -6.84 -34.66
N ALA A 138 -25.92 -7.50 -35.23
CA ALA A 138 -25.91 -8.94 -35.47
C ALA A 138 -24.78 -9.33 -36.44
N ASP A 139 -24.64 -8.62 -37.56
CA ASP A 139 -23.58 -8.87 -38.55
C ASP A 139 -22.18 -8.64 -37.98
N ARG A 140 -21.99 -7.53 -37.23
CA ARG A 140 -20.72 -7.24 -36.56
C ARG A 140 -20.37 -8.27 -35.49
N LYS A 141 -21.35 -8.77 -34.75
CA LYS A 141 -21.15 -9.85 -33.76
C LYS A 141 -20.72 -11.14 -34.45
N LYS A 142 -21.31 -11.47 -35.61
CA LYS A 142 -20.93 -12.64 -36.41
C LYS A 142 -19.49 -12.53 -36.92
N LEU A 143 -19.10 -11.37 -37.46
CA LEU A 143 -17.72 -11.05 -37.84
C LEU A 143 -16.74 -11.21 -36.66
N LEU A 144 -17.16 -10.79 -35.45
CA LEU A 144 -16.34 -10.94 -34.25
C LEU A 144 -16.12 -12.42 -33.90
N VAL A 145 -17.19 -13.22 -33.95
CA VAL A 145 -17.12 -14.67 -33.66
C VAL A 145 -16.26 -15.38 -34.69
N ASP A 146 -16.42 -15.07 -35.98
CA ASP A 146 -15.58 -15.63 -37.05
C ASP A 146 -14.11 -15.24 -36.89
N TYR A 147 -13.83 -14.00 -36.50
CA TYR A 147 -12.47 -13.54 -36.19
C TYR A 147 -11.85 -14.35 -35.05
N PHE A 148 -12.58 -14.57 -33.95
CA PHE A 148 -12.09 -15.36 -32.81
C PHE A 148 -11.93 -16.83 -33.16
N HIS A 149 -12.87 -17.43 -33.90
CA HIS A 149 -12.80 -18.84 -34.30
C HIS A 149 -11.62 -19.10 -35.23
N THR A 150 -11.34 -18.17 -36.16
CA THR A 150 -10.24 -18.29 -37.13
C THR A 150 -8.87 -18.02 -36.49
N ASN A 151 -8.79 -17.18 -35.45
CA ASN A 151 -7.53 -16.80 -34.79
C ASN A 151 -7.26 -17.48 -33.44
N LEU A 152 -8.16 -18.38 -32.99
CA LEU A 152 -8.12 -19.00 -31.66
C LEU A 152 -6.78 -19.69 -31.35
N HIS A 153 -6.13 -20.29 -32.36
CA HIS A 153 -4.88 -21.03 -32.21
C HIS A 153 -3.60 -20.26 -32.59
N THR A 154 -3.73 -19.11 -33.24
CA THR A 154 -2.60 -18.26 -33.67
C THR A 154 -2.22 -17.18 -32.66
N GLN A 155 -3.05 -16.95 -31.63
CA GLN A 155 -2.86 -15.91 -30.62
C GLN A 155 -2.13 -16.38 -29.33
N ASN A 156 -1.39 -17.49 -29.35
CA ASN A 156 -0.63 -17.99 -28.19
C ASN A 156 0.25 -16.91 -27.52
N PHE A 157 0.80 -15.98 -28.30
CA PHE A 157 1.60 -14.87 -27.80
C PHE A 157 0.79 -13.83 -26.99
N TYR A 158 -0.48 -13.61 -27.34
CA TYR A 158 -1.39 -12.77 -26.57
C TYR A 158 -1.72 -13.40 -25.21
N ALA A 159 -2.05 -14.70 -25.21
CA ALA A 159 -2.32 -15.45 -23.98
C ALA A 159 -1.09 -15.50 -23.06
N PHE A 160 0.10 -15.71 -23.63
CA PHE A 160 1.36 -15.71 -22.88
C PHE A 160 1.65 -14.35 -22.21
N ARG A 161 1.47 -13.24 -22.95
CA ARG A 161 1.61 -11.88 -22.40
C ARG A 161 0.63 -11.62 -21.26
N PHE A 162 -0.61 -12.09 -21.39
CA PHE A 162 -1.62 -11.95 -20.34
C PHE A 162 -1.20 -12.70 -19.07
N PHE A 163 -0.78 -13.96 -19.23
CA PHE A 163 -0.33 -14.80 -18.12
C PHE A 163 0.89 -14.21 -17.40
N ILE A 164 1.85 -13.66 -18.15
CA ILE A 164 2.97 -12.92 -17.56
C ILE A 164 2.48 -11.76 -16.69
N CYS A 165 1.50 -10.98 -17.16
CA CYS A 165 0.96 -9.88 -16.37
C CYS A 165 0.22 -10.37 -15.11
N GLU A 166 -0.44 -11.52 -15.13
CA GLU A 166 -1.02 -12.12 -13.91
C GLU A 166 0.05 -12.56 -12.92
N VAL A 167 1.09 -13.26 -13.39
CA VAL A 167 2.24 -13.64 -12.55
C VAL A 167 2.92 -12.41 -11.96
N LEU A 168 3.04 -11.33 -12.73
CA LEU A 168 3.62 -10.07 -12.27
C LEU A 168 2.80 -9.41 -11.16
N ASN A 169 1.45 -9.52 -11.17
CA ASN A 169 0.63 -9.05 -10.06
C ASN A 169 0.95 -9.83 -8.77
N PHE A 170 1.08 -11.15 -8.87
CA PHE A 170 1.42 -11.99 -7.72
C PHE A 170 2.81 -11.64 -7.16
N ILE A 171 3.81 -11.53 -8.04
CA ILE A 171 5.18 -11.10 -7.66
C ILE A 171 5.14 -9.72 -7.01
N ASN A 172 4.35 -8.78 -7.55
CA ASN A 172 4.20 -7.45 -6.96
C ASN A 172 3.63 -7.53 -5.55
N VAL A 173 2.57 -8.31 -5.30
CA VAL A 173 2.01 -8.47 -3.94
C VAL A 173 3.05 -9.02 -2.96
N VAL A 174 3.78 -10.07 -3.35
CA VAL A 174 4.83 -10.67 -2.51
C VAL A 174 5.94 -9.65 -2.24
N GLY A 175 6.40 -8.93 -3.27
CA GLY A 175 7.41 -7.88 -3.13
C GLY A 175 6.96 -6.74 -2.21
N GLN A 176 5.69 -6.37 -2.24
CA GLN A 176 5.13 -5.34 -1.37
C GLN A 176 5.12 -5.74 0.11
N ILE A 177 4.87 -7.03 0.40
CA ILE A 177 4.93 -7.56 1.77
C ILE A 177 6.36 -7.44 2.31
N TYR A 178 7.35 -7.91 1.56
CA TYR A 178 8.76 -7.80 1.97
C TYR A 178 9.24 -6.35 2.06
N PHE A 179 8.77 -5.49 1.15
CA PHE A 179 9.11 -4.07 1.20
C PHE A 179 8.57 -3.40 2.45
N MET A 180 7.33 -3.70 2.85
CA MET A 180 6.75 -3.19 4.10
C MET A 180 7.42 -3.75 5.34
N ASP A 181 7.80 -5.03 5.32
CA ASP A 181 8.54 -5.66 6.41
C ASP A 181 9.91 -5.02 6.61
N PHE A 182 10.65 -4.79 5.53
CA PHE A 182 11.91 -4.04 5.58
C PHE A 182 11.72 -2.59 6.05
N PHE A 183 10.67 -1.91 5.57
CA PHE A 183 10.40 -0.52 5.94
C PHE A 183 10.03 -0.34 7.41
N LEU A 184 9.34 -1.33 8.00
CA LEU A 184 8.91 -1.35 9.40
C LEU A 184 9.90 -2.10 10.30
N ASP A 185 11.13 -2.32 9.84
CA ASP A 185 12.22 -2.92 10.61
C ASP A 185 11.88 -4.33 11.15
N GLY A 186 11.23 -5.15 10.31
CA GLY A 186 10.89 -6.56 10.57
C GLY A 186 9.61 -6.80 11.37
N GLU A 187 8.92 -5.75 11.81
CA GLU A 187 7.74 -5.86 12.67
C GLU A 187 6.47 -6.29 11.90
N PHE A 188 6.44 -6.13 10.57
CA PHE A 188 5.21 -6.33 9.79
C PHE A 188 4.82 -7.81 9.66
N SER A 189 5.80 -8.69 9.45
CA SER A 189 5.58 -10.11 9.21
C SER A 189 5.02 -10.84 10.43
N THR A 190 5.38 -10.41 11.64
CA THR A 190 4.90 -10.96 12.91
C THR A 190 3.60 -10.29 13.38
N TYR A 191 3.40 -9.02 13.03
CA TYR A 191 2.24 -8.21 13.46
C TYR A 191 0.90 -8.93 13.35
N GLY A 192 0.60 -9.57 12.22
CA GLY A 192 -0.68 -10.24 12.02
C GLY A 192 -0.96 -11.38 13.01
N ARG A 193 0.07 -12.15 13.37
CA ARG A 193 -0.06 -13.24 14.35
C ARG A 193 -0.11 -12.69 15.77
N ASP A 194 0.69 -11.68 16.05
CA ASP A 194 0.79 -11.08 17.38
C ASP A 194 -0.51 -10.35 17.77
N VAL A 195 -1.15 -9.67 16.81
CA VAL A 195 -2.47 -9.04 17.04
C VAL A 195 -3.55 -10.07 17.35
N VAL A 196 -3.60 -11.17 16.60
CA VAL A 196 -4.57 -12.26 16.87
C VAL A 196 -4.35 -12.85 18.26
N ARG A 197 -3.10 -13.14 18.61
CA ARG A 197 -2.73 -13.62 19.94
C ARG A 197 -3.12 -12.62 21.03
N PHE A 198 -2.88 -11.32 20.82
CA PHE A 198 -3.25 -10.26 21.75
C PHE A 198 -4.75 -10.14 21.96
N THR A 199 -5.54 -10.28 20.90
CA THR A 199 -7.01 -10.28 21.02
C THR A 199 -7.54 -11.50 21.78
N GLU A 200 -6.83 -12.62 21.77
CA GLU A 200 -7.19 -13.85 22.48
C GLU A 200 -6.75 -13.84 23.96
N MET A 201 -5.78 -13.00 24.37
CA MET A 201 -5.35 -12.87 25.76
C MET A 201 -6.46 -12.26 26.64
N GLU A 202 -6.59 -12.76 27.87
CA GLU A 202 -7.54 -12.23 28.85
C GLU A 202 -7.20 -10.77 29.20
N PRO A 203 -8.19 -9.91 29.52
CA PRO A 203 -7.95 -8.48 29.77
C PRO A 203 -6.91 -8.21 30.86
N GLU A 204 -6.78 -9.09 31.85
CA GLU A 204 -5.82 -8.99 32.96
C GLU A 204 -4.37 -9.26 32.53
N GLU A 205 -4.15 -9.93 31.40
CA GLU A 205 -2.83 -10.24 30.84
C GLU A 205 -2.38 -9.25 29.75
N ARG A 206 -3.22 -8.25 29.42
CA ARG A 206 -2.91 -7.22 28.40
C ARG A 206 -2.16 -5.99 28.95
N GLU A 207 -1.80 -5.99 30.23
CA GLU A 207 -1.04 -4.92 30.90
C GLU A 207 0.47 -5.18 30.91
#